data_AF-A0AAW6HVG0-F1
#
_entry.id   AF-A0AAW6HVG0-F1
#
_cell.length_a   1.000
_cell.length_b   1.000
_cell.length_c   1.000
_cell.angle_alpha   90.00
_cell.angle_beta   90.00
_cell.angle_gamma   90.00
#
_symmetry.space_group_name_H-M   'P 1'
#
loop_
_entity.id
_entity.type
_entity.pdbx_description
1 polymer ?
#
loop_
_entity_poly.entity_id
_entity_poly.type
_entity_poly.pdbx_seq_one_letter_code
_entity_poly.pdbx_strand_id
1 'polypeptide(L)'
;MDFGYDHPFAAVKLAWDRDADILYVVCAYRKREATPIIHAAALKPWGVTLPWAWPHDGLQHDKGSGDQLAEQYRQQGLAMLPQRATFEDGTNGLEAGVTEMLDRMHTGRLKVFSHLAEWFEECSLYHRDNGRITKRHDDLLSATRYAMMMRRYAKITNPVQIAVYEYTVDY
;
A
#
# COMPACT_ATOMS: atom_id res chain seq x y z
N MET A 1 -0.36 -2.84 -1.08
CA MET A 1 0.66 -3.49 -1.93
C MET A 1 -0.01 -4.05 -3.15
N ASP A 2 0.74 -4.18 -4.22
CA ASP A 2 0.39 -4.88 -5.46
C ASP A 2 1.43 -5.99 -5.67
N PHE A 3 0.96 -7.19 -5.95
CA PHE A 3 1.84 -8.34 -6.10
C PHE A 3 2.38 -8.39 -7.52
N GLY A 4 3.66 -8.74 -7.71
CA GLY A 4 4.23 -8.89 -9.04
C GLY A 4 5.54 -9.68 -9.01
N TYR A 5 5.80 -10.43 -10.08
CA TYR A 5 7.10 -11.06 -10.34
C TYR A 5 7.66 -10.61 -11.69
N ASP A 6 6.94 -10.90 -12.79
CA ASP A 6 7.27 -10.43 -14.14
C ASP A 6 7.01 -8.92 -14.29
N HIS A 7 5.90 -8.42 -13.75
CA HIS A 7 5.75 -7.01 -13.45
C HIS A 7 6.24 -6.74 -12.02
N PRO A 8 6.66 -5.50 -11.69
CA PRO A 8 7.16 -5.19 -10.37
C PRO A 8 6.17 -5.48 -9.24
N PHE A 9 6.65 -6.04 -8.13
CA PHE A 9 5.96 -5.87 -6.86
C PHE A 9 6.01 -4.40 -6.46
N ALA A 10 4.93 -3.89 -5.87
CA ALA A 10 4.86 -2.53 -5.36
C ALA A 10 4.19 -2.43 -3.98
N ALA A 11 4.68 -1.54 -3.14
CA ALA A 11 4.10 -1.22 -1.85
C ALA A 11 4.18 0.28 -1.59
N VAL A 12 3.15 0.79 -0.93
CA VAL A 12 3.12 2.18 -0.46
C VAL A 12 2.65 2.22 0.99
N LYS A 13 3.14 3.18 1.74
CA LYS A 13 2.64 3.53 3.07
C LYS A 13 1.79 4.78 2.96
N LEU A 14 0.53 4.69 3.39
CA LEU A 14 -0.34 5.85 3.52
C LEU A 14 -0.40 6.31 4.98
N ALA A 15 -0.36 7.62 5.18
CA ALA A 15 -0.88 8.27 6.39
C ALA A 15 -2.21 8.94 6.04
N TRP A 16 -3.19 8.83 6.94
CA TRP A 16 -4.51 9.42 6.75
C TRP A 16 -4.79 10.43 7.85
N ASP A 17 -4.88 11.70 7.49
CA ASP A 17 -5.49 12.74 8.31
C ASP A 17 -7.01 12.61 8.17
N ARG A 18 -7.66 12.12 9.23
CA ARG A 18 -9.10 11.88 9.24
C ARG A 18 -9.92 13.15 9.37
N ASP A 19 -9.36 14.19 9.98
CA ASP A 19 -10.07 15.44 10.24
C ASP A 19 -10.15 16.29 8.97
N ALA A 20 -9.05 16.34 8.20
CA ALA A 20 -9.00 17.02 6.92
C ALA A 20 -9.33 16.11 5.71
N ASP A 21 -9.52 14.81 5.94
CA ASP A 21 -9.66 13.76 4.91
C ASP A 21 -8.54 13.79 3.84
N ILE A 22 -7.28 13.88 4.29
CA ILE A 22 -6.11 13.91 3.41
C ILE A 22 -5.32 12.61 3.55
N LEU A 23 -5.10 11.94 2.42
CA LEU A 23 -4.20 10.81 2.30
C LEU A 23 -2.83 11.29 1.85
N TYR A 24 -1.79 10.85 2.56
CA TYR A 24 -0.40 11.11 2.24
C TYR A 24 0.30 9.82 1.87
N VAL A 25 0.84 9.72 0.66
CA VAL A 25 1.80 8.67 0.29
C VAL A 25 3.15 9.08 0.85
N VAL A 26 3.61 8.39 1.89
CA VAL A 26 4.81 8.75 2.67
C VAL A 26 6.01 7.84 2.41
N CYS A 27 5.77 6.62 1.92
CA CYS A 27 6.81 5.69 1.48
C CYS A 27 6.34 4.94 0.23
N ALA A 28 7.29 4.58 -0.63
CA ALA A 28 7.11 3.73 -1.79
C ALA A 28 8.22 2.68 -1.82
N TYR A 29 7.93 1.51 -2.39
CA TYR A 29 8.89 0.46 -2.66
C TYR A 29 8.42 -0.32 -3.87
N ARG A 30 9.26 -0.41 -4.91
CA ARG A 30 9.01 -1.17 -6.13
C ARG A 30 10.19 -2.09 -6.43
N LYS A 31 9.94 -3.37 -6.72
CA LYS A 31 11.00 -4.34 -7.05
C LYS A 31 10.48 -5.47 -7.94
N ARG A 32 11.21 -5.77 -9.01
CA ARG A 32 10.97 -6.92 -9.89
C ARG A 32 11.74 -8.16 -9.43
N GLU A 33 11.28 -9.33 -9.87
CA GLU A 33 12.03 -10.60 -9.78
C GLU A 33 12.54 -10.90 -8.35
N ALA A 34 11.69 -10.68 -7.36
CA ALA A 34 12.01 -10.94 -5.96
C ALA A 34 10.89 -11.74 -5.29
N THR A 35 11.24 -12.40 -4.19
CA THR A 35 10.36 -13.31 -3.47
C THR A 35 9.73 -12.62 -2.25
N PRO A 36 8.62 -13.16 -1.69
CA PRO A 36 7.95 -12.58 -0.53
C PRO A 36 8.87 -12.28 0.66
N ILE A 37 9.90 -13.09 0.91
CA ILE A 37 10.88 -12.86 1.99
C ILE A 37 11.67 -11.56 1.78
N ILE A 38 12.08 -11.26 0.54
CA ILE A 38 12.82 -10.03 0.22
C ILE A 38 11.93 -8.81 0.37
N HIS A 39 10.70 -8.88 -0.15
CA HIS A 39 9.73 -7.79 0.01
C HIS A 39 9.39 -7.56 1.48
N ALA A 40 9.10 -8.62 2.25
CA ALA A 40 8.77 -8.50 3.67
C ALA A 40 9.93 -7.90 4.48
N ALA A 41 11.18 -8.28 4.20
CA ALA A 41 12.35 -7.70 4.85
C ALA A 41 12.47 -6.19 4.61
N ALA A 42 12.17 -5.71 3.39
CA ALA A 42 12.17 -4.29 3.06
C ALA A 42 11.00 -3.52 3.70
N LEU A 43 9.85 -4.17 3.88
CA LEU A 43 8.62 -3.53 4.36
C LEU A 43 8.44 -3.54 5.88
N LYS A 44 9.00 -4.52 6.61
CA LYS A 44 8.91 -4.59 8.08
C LYS A 44 9.39 -3.32 8.79
N PRO A 45 10.51 -2.67 8.39
CA PRO A 45 10.95 -1.41 8.99
C PRO A 45 9.91 -0.27 8.91
N TRP A 46 8.92 -0.34 8.01
CA TRP A 46 7.86 0.66 7.93
C TRP A 46 6.87 0.58 9.09
N GLY A 47 6.81 -0.56 9.78
CA GLY A 47 5.96 -0.82 10.93
C GLY A 47 5.48 -2.27 10.97
N VAL A 48 5.84 -3.01 12.03
CA VAL A 48 5.52 -4.44 12.18
C VAL A 48 4.01 -4.70 12.23
N THR A 49 3.24 -3.77 12.81
CA THR A 49 1.79 -3.87 12.94
C THR A 49 1.01 -3.12 11.85
N LEU A 50 1.70 -2.65 10.80
CA LEU A 50 1.08 -1.88 9.73
C LEU A 50 0.11 -2.79 8.95
N PRO A 51 -1.19 -2.45 8.87
CA PRO A 51 -2.16 -3.25 8.13
C PRO A 51 -1.88 -3.17 6.63
N TRP A 52 -1.70 -4.32 6.00
CA TRP A 52 -1.37 -4.40 4.59
C TRP A 52 -2.61 -4.75 3.75
N ALA A 53 -3.05 -3.79 2.93
CA ALA A 53 -4.06 -4.01 1.89
C ALA A 53 -3.43 -4.65 0.64
N TRP A 54 -4.14 -5.59 0.02
CA TRP A 54 -3.63 -6.42 -1.08
C TRP A 54 -4.73 -6.74 -2.12
N PRO A 55 -4.39 -6.93 -3.42
CA PRO A 55 -5.36 -7.12 -4.51
C PRO A 55 -6.00 -8.51 -4.52
N HIS A 56 -6.92 -8.74 -5.45
CA HIS A 56 -7.51 -10.07 -5.67
C HIS A 56 -6.46 -11.17 -5.92
N ASP A 57 -5.31 -10.81 -6.49
CA ASP A 57 -4.25 -11.76 -6.84
C ASP A 57 -3.63 -12.46 -5.63
N GLY A 58 -3.82 -11.92 -4.42
CA GLY A 58 -3.41 -12.61 -3.20
C GLY A 58 -4.13 -13.94 -2.95
N LEU A 59 -5.26 -14.18 -3.61
CA LEU A 59 -6.01 -15.45 -3.56
C LEU A 59 -5.44 -16.52 -4.51
N GLN A 60 -4.58 -16.12 -5.44
CA GLN A 60 -3.95 -17.05 -6.36
C GLN A 60 -2.96 -17.93 -5.58
N HIS A 61 -2.94 -19.22 -5.89
CA HIS A 61 -2.03 -20.17 -5.28
C HIS A 61 -0.74 -20.19 -6.09
N ASP A 62 0.40 -20.08 -5.43
CA ASP A 62 1.67 -20.27 -6.11
C ASP A 62 1.87 -21.75 -6.48
N LYS A 63 2.46 -22.01 -7.65
CA LYS A 63 2.69 -23.36 -8.15
C LYS A 63 3.68 -24.15 -7.30
N GLY A 64 4.56 -23.48 -6.55
CA GLY A 64 5.57 -24.13 -5.70
C GLY A 64 5.04 -24.52 -4.33
N SER A 65 4.51 -23.54 -3.58
CA SER A 65 4.08 -23.75 -2.19
C SER A 65 2.68 -24.36 -2.05
N GLY A 66 1.79 -24.14 -3.02
CA GLY A 66 0.37 -24.42 -2.89
C GLY A 66 -0.37 -23.46 -1.93
N ASP A 67 0.32 -22.47 -1.36
CA ASP A 67 -0.29 -21.45 -0.52
C ASP A 67 -0.77 -20.26 -1.34
N GLN A 68 -1.84 -19.63 -0.87
CA GLN A 68 -2.27 -18.33 -1.38
C GLN A 68 -1.15 -17.30 -1.23
N LEU A 69 -0.96 -16.46 -2.24
CA LEU A 69 0.12 -15.47 -2.23
C LEU A 69 0.05 -14.55 -1.00
N ALA A 70 -1.14 -14.12 -0.57
CA ALA A 70 -1.28 -13.32 0.65
C ALA A 70 -0.83 -14.07 1.91
N GLU A 71 -1.00 -15.40 1.96
CA GLU A 71 -0.54 -16.23 3.08
C GLU A 71 0.99 -16.29 3.13
N GLN A 72 1.66 -16.37 1.99
CA GLN A 72 3.13 -16.36 1.95
C GLN A 72 3.70 -15.07 2.58
N TYR A 73 3.12 -13.90 2.28
CA TYR A 73 3.53 -12.64 2.93
C TYR A 73 3.17 -12.59 4.42
N ARG A 74 2.05 -13.21 4.83
CA ARG A 74 1.64 -13.35 6.23
C ARG A 74 2.62 -14.22 7.02
N GLN A 75 3.06 -15.34 6.47
CA GLN A 75 4.09 -16.21 7.04
C GLN A 75 5.43 -15.49 7.20
N GLN A 76 5.74 -14.53 6.32
CA GLN A 76 6.91 -13.66 6.49
C GLN A 76 6.73 -12.59 7.58
N GLY A 77 5.58 -12.52 8.26
CA GLY A 77 5.33 -11.63 9.38
C GLY A 77 4.83 -10.23 8.99
N LEU A 78 4.28 -10.06 7.78
CA LEU A 78 3.50 -8.86 7.47
C LEU A 78 2.07 -9.01 7.99
N ALA A 79 1.53 -7.96 8.59
CA ALA A 79 0.14 -7.91 9.06
C ALA A 79 -0.85 -7.73 7.88
N MET A 80 -0.93 -8.76 7.03
CA MET A 80 -1.83 -8.85 5.88
C MET A 80 -3.28 -8.80 6.35
N LEU A 81 -4.09 -7.89 5.78
CA LEU A 81 -5.52 -7.84 6.07
C LEU A 81 -6.18 -9.19 5.76
N PRO A 82 -7.26 -9.57 6.47
CA PRO A 82 -7.90 -10.88 6.28
C PRO A 82 -8.60 -10.99 4.92
N GLN A 83 -8.98 -9.87 4.32
CA GLN A 83 -9.67 -9.81 3.05
C GLN A 83 -8.91 -8.92 2.06
N ARG A 84 -9.02 -9.27 0.78
CA ARG A 84 -8.50 -8.46 -0.33
C ARG A 84 -9.13 -7.06 -0.36
N ALA A 85 -8.52 -6.17 -1.12
CA ALA A 85 -8.98 -4.80 -1.28
C ALA A 85 -10.40 -4.73 -1.88
N THR A 86 -11.27 -4.02 -1.16
CA THR A 86 -12.65 -3.68 -1.54
C THR A 86 -13.01 -2.30 -0.99
N PHE A 87 -13.97 -1.64 -1.61
CA PHE A 87 -14.68 -0.52 -1.02
C PHE A 87 -15.56 -0.99 0.15
N GLU A 88 -16.17 -0.04 0.87
CA GLU A 88 -17.04 -0.33 2.01
C GLU A 88 -18.29 -1.14 1.61
N ASP A 89 -18.78 -0.95 0.39
CA ASP A 89 -19.89 -1.71 -0.19
C ASP A 89 -19.48 -3.11 -0.70
N GLY A 90 -18.22 -3.51 -0.51
CA GLY A 90 -17.68 -4.79 -0.96
C GLY A 90 -17.26 -4.83 -2.43
N THR A 91 -17.51 -3.77 -3.21
CA THR A 91 -17.09 -3.71 -4.63
C THR A 91 -15.58 -3.46 -4.75
N ASN A 92 -15.02 -3.66 -5.94
CA ASN A 92 -13.58 -3.48 -6.19
C ASN A 92 -13.28 -2.88 -7.57
N GLY A 93 -14.20 -2.08 -8.11
CA GLY A 93 -14.09 -1.54 -9.47
C GLY A 93 -12.85 -0.67 -9.67
N LEU A 94 -12.05 -0.98 -10.70
CA LEU A 94 -10.86 -0.21 -11.05
C LEU A 94 -11.19 1.26 -11.36
N GLU A 95 -12.19 1.49 -12.22
CA GLU A 95 -12.62 2.83 -12.62
C GLU A 95 -13.05 3.68 -11.41
N ALA A 96 -13.83 3.11 -10.50
CA ALA A 96 -14.24 3.80 -9.28
C ALA A 96 -13.04 4.22 -8.41
N GLY A 97 -12.05 3.32 -8.26
CA GLY A 97 -10.85 3.63 -7.49
C GLY A 97 -9.95 4.67 -8.15
N VAL A 98 -9.82 4.64 -9.48
CA VAL A 98 -9.05 5.66 -10.22
C VAL A 98 -9.75 7.01 -10.19
N THR A 99 -11.07 7.05 -10.34
CA THR A 99 -11.85 8.28 -10.21
C THR A 99 -11.72 8.88 -8.80
N GLU A 100 -11.87 8.10 -7.73
CA GLU A 100 -11.68 8.63 -6.37
C GLU A 100 -10.25 9.15 -6.15
N MET A 101 -9.21 8.45 -6.65
CA MET A 101 -7.84 8.95 -6.57
C MET A 101 -7.67 10.30 -7.27
N LEU A 102 -8.19 10.42 -8.50
CA LEU A 102 -8.10 11.65 -9.29
C LEU A 102 -8.84 12.81 -8.61
N ASP A 103 -10.05 12.56 -8.08
CA ASP A 103 -10.82 13.56 -7.35
C ASP A 103 -10.10 14.04 -6.09
N ARG A 104 -9.45 13.11 -5.36
CA ARG A 104 -8.62 13.45 -4.21
C ARG A 104 -7.40 14.26 -4.62
N MET A 105 -6.76 13.98 -5.77
CA MET A 105 -5.65 14.82 -6.26
C MET A 105 -6.13 16.24 -6.59
N HIS A 106 -7.22 16.38 -7.36
CA HIS A 106 -7.77 17.69 -7.73
C HIS A 106 -8.21 18.52 -6.51
N THR A 107 -8.74 17.86 -5.48
CA THR A 107 -9.17 18.52 -4.23
C THR A 107 -8.05 18.67 -3.20
N GLY A 108 -6.82 18.26 -3.50
CA GLY A 108 -5.69 18.31 -2.57
C GLY A 108 -5.78 17.34 -1.39
N ARG A 109 -6.65 16.33 -1.48
CA ARG A 109 -6.88 15.25 -0.49
C ARG A 109 -6.09 13.97 -0.76
N LEU A 110 -5.30 13.91 -1.84
CA LEU A 110 -4.24 12.92 -2.03
C LEU A 110 -2.95 13.67 -2.33
N LYS A 111 -1.96 13.51 -1.44
CA LYS A 111 -0.65 14.16 -1.52
C LYS A 111 0.44 13.09 -1.51
N VAL A 112 1.51 13.33 -2.25
CA VAL A 112 2.63 12.40 -2.39
C VAL A 112 3.91 13.12 -2.01
N PHE A 113 4.74 12.50 -1.19
CA PHE A 113 6.01 13.09 -0.79
C PHE A 113 6.94 13.21 -2.00
N SER A 114 7.56 14.38 -2.18
CA SER A 114 8.30 14.73 -3.39
C SER A 114 9.48 13.80 -3.73
N HIS A 115 10.05 13.13 -2.73
CA HIS A 115 11.17 12.20 -2.93
C HIS A 115 10.74 10.83 -3.51
N LEU A 116 9.44 10.55 -3.63
CA LEU A 116 8.91 9.30 -4.18
C LEU A 116 8.89 9.33 -5.72
N ALA A 117 10.05 9.52 -6.33
CA ALA A 117 10.19 9.75 -7.77
C ALA A 117 9.56 8.64 -8.63
N GLU A 118 9.70 7.38 -8.22
CA GLU A 118 9.11 6.21 -8.89
C GLU A 118 7.58 6.25 -8.93
N TRP A 119 6.92 6.87 -7.93
CA TRP A 119 5.48 7.04 -7.94
C TRP A 119 5.06 8.07 -8.98
N PHE A 120 5.80 9.18 -9.09
CA PHE A 120 5.52 10.23 -10.07
C PHE A 120 5.83 9.77 -11.50
N GLU A 121 6.83 8.92 -11.70
CA GLU A 121 7.10 8.26 -12.98
C GLU A 121 5.85 7.51 -13.47
N GLU A 122 5.31 6.61 -12.64
CA GLU A 122 4.07 5.88 -12.96
C GLU A 122 2.89 6.83 -13.21
N CYS A 123 2.71 7.81 -12.33
CA CYS A 123 1.63 8.80 -12.45
C CYS A 123 1.69 9.56 -13.77
N SER A 124 2.89 9.91 -14.24
CA SER A 124 3.09 10.67 -15.49
C SER A 124 2.81 9.84 -16.75
N LEU A 125 2.96 8.52 -16.66
CA LEU A 125 2.72 7.58 -17.75
C LEU A 125 1.29 7.03 -17.75
N TYR A 126 0.54 7.21 -16.67
CA TYR A 126 -0.81 6.70 -16.51
C TYR A 126 -1.79 7.44 -17.41
N HIS A 127 -2.41 6.71 -18.34
CA HIS A 127 -3.29 7.28 -19.35
C HIS A 127 -4.45 6.33 -19.70
N ARG A 128 -5.39 6.87 -20.47
CA ARG A 128 -6.45 6.08 -21.10
C ARG A 128 -6.12 5.88 -22.58
N ASP A 129 -6.30 4.67 -23.06
CA ASP A 129 -6.31 4.35 -24.49
C ASP A 129 -7.71 3.85 -24.86
N ASN A 130 -8.31 4.45 -25.91
CA ASN A 130 -9.67 4.14 -26.36
C ASN A 130 -10.72 4.16 -25.22
N GLY A 131 -10.61 5.14 -24.31
CA GLY A 131 -11.50 5.33 -23.16
C GLY A 131 -11.24 4.38 -21.99
N ARG A 132 -10.33 3.40 -22.13
CA ARG A 132 -10.00 2.42 -21.10
C ARG A 132 -8.68 2.76 -20.43
N ILE A 133 -8.59 2.51 -19.14
CA ILE A 133 -7.35 2.64 -18.38
C ILE A 133 -6.31 1.65 -18.92
N THR A 134 -5.12 2.16 -19.25
CA THR A 134 -3.96 1.34 -19.63
C THR A 134 -3.29 0.80 -18.37
N LYS A 135 -3.38 -0.52 -18.15
CA LYS A 135 -2.75 -1.23 -17.01
C LYS A 135 -1.30 -1.57 -17.30
N ARG A 136 -0.44 -0.55 -17.40
CA ARG A 136 1.00 -0.72 -17.61
C ARG A 136 1.75 0.28 -16.75
N HIS A 137 2.78 -0.20 -16.05
CA HIS A 137 3.59 0.63 -15.16
C HIS A 137 2.75 1.38 -14.13
N ASP A 138 1.82 0.68 -13.49
CA ASP A 138 0.85 1.23 -12.53
C ASP A 138 0.87 0.51 -11.18
N ASP A 139 1.96 -0.19 -10.84
CA ASP A 139 2.04 -1.04 -9.65
C ASP A 139 1.96 -0.22 -8.35
N LEU A 140 2.68 0.92 -8.25
CA LEU A 140 2.61 1.84 -7.11
C LEU A 140 1.28 2.59 -7.07
N LEU A 141 0.73 2.96 -8.23
CA LEU A 141 -0.61 3.56 -8.32
C LEU A 141 -1.69 2.58 -7.87
N SER A 142 -1.59 1.31 -8.27
CA SER A 142 -2.48 0.23 -7.84
C SER A 142 -2.34 -0.03 -6.34
N ALA A 143 -1.11 -0.10 -5.81
CA ALA A 143 -0.87 -0.20 -4.38
C ALA A 143 -1.49 0.98 -3.59
N THR A 144 -1.40 2.20 -4.14
CA THR A 144 -2.03 3.41 -3.59
C THR A 144 -3.55 3.31 -3.57
N ARG A 145 -4.14 2.86 -4.68
CA ARG A 145 -5.57 2.64 -4.82
C ARG A 145 -6.09 1.63 -3.81
N TYR A 146 -5.41 0.49 -3.65
CA TYR A 146 -5.82 -0.53 -2.67
C TYR A 146 -5.74 -0.01 -1.23
N ALA A 147 -4.69 0.73 -0.89
CA ALA A 147 -4.56 1.34 0.42
C ALA A 147 -5.65 2.41 0.68
N MET A 148 -5.99 3.22 -0.33
CA MET A 148 -7.10 4.19 -0.26
C MET A 148 -8.45 3.50 -0.08
N MET A 149 -8.72 2.43 -0.84
CA MET A 149 -9.95 1.64 -0.72
C MET A 149 -10.09 1.06 0.70
N MET A 150 -8.98 0.58 1.26
CA MET A 150 -8.93 -0.10 2.56
C MET A 150 -8.60 0.84 3.73
N ARG A 151 -8.63 2.17 3.55
CA ARG A 151 -8.26 3.17 4.58
C ARG A 151 -9.02 3.02 5.90
N ARG A 152 -10.22 2.44 5.88
CA ARG A 152 -11.02 2.08 7.07
C ARG A 152 -10.30 1.16 8.06
N TYR A 153 -9.27 0.43 7.61
CA TYR A 153 -8.43 -0.42 8.45
C TYR A 153 -7.14 0.28 8.92
N ALA A 154 -6.91 1.54 8.56
CA ALA A 154 -5.75 2.29 9.01
C ALA A 154 -5.71 2.34 10.54
N LYS A 155 -4.51 2.13 11.11
CA LYS A 155 -4.28 2.15 12.55
C LYS A 155 -3.53 3.40 12.95
N ILE A 156 -3.87 3.92 14.12
CA ILE A 156 -3.08 4.96 14.78
C ILE A 156 -1.75 4.31 15.18
N THR A 157 -0.64 4.93 14.80
CA THR A 157 0.65 4.56 15.37
C THR A 157 0.64 5.11 16.78
N ASN A 158 0.46 4.26 17.79
CA ASN A 158 0.59 4.73 19.18
C ASN A 158 1.99 5.32 19.32
N PRO A 159 2.13 6.58 19.74
CA PRO A 159 3.44 7.10 20.09
C PRO A 159 4.00 6.19 21.18
N VAL A 160 5.25 5.76 21.03
CA VAL A 160 5.96 5.10 22.12
C VAL A 160 5.93 6.09 23.28
N GLN A 161 5.21 5.76 24.35
CA GLN A 161 5.33 6.48 25.61
C GLN A 161 6.73 6.17 26.12
N ILE A 162 7.68 7.07 25.85
CA ILE A 162 8.95 7.04 26.55
C ILE A 162 8.63 7.54 27.96
N ALA A 163 8.64 6.64 28.94
CA ALA A 163 8.58 7.02 30.34
C ALA A 163 9.85 7.83 30.65
N VAL A 164 9.71 9.16 30.72
CA VAL A 164 10.83 10.09 30.91
C VAL A 164 11.41 10.05 32.34
N TYR A 165 10.95 9.12 33.18
CA TYR A 165 11.18 9.13 34.64
C TYR A 165 12.04 7.97 35.18
N GLU A 166 12.70 7.17 34.35
CA GLU A 166 13.59 6.08 34.81
C GLU A 166 15.10 6.40 34.72
N TYR A 167 15.47 7.67 34.59
CA TYR A 167 16.86 8.07 34.83
C TYR A 167 16.98 8.62 36.24
N THR A 168 17.54 7.83 37.16
CA THR A 168 18.14 8.36 38.38
C THR A 168 19.28 9.29 37.96
N VAL A 169 19.02 10.59 37.99
CA VAL A 169 20.07 11.60 37.89
C VAL A 169 20.73 11.62 39.26
N ASP A 170 21.86 10.92 39.39
CA ASP A 170 22.74 11.12 40.54
C ASP A 170 23.29 12.55 40.44
N TYR A 171 22.83 13.42 41.34
CA TYR A 171 23.44 14.73 41.61
C TYR A 171 24.65 14.57 42.53
#